data_AF-A0A9Q3GMA6-F1
#
_entry.id   AF-A0A9Q3GMA6-F1
#
_cell.length_a   1.000
_cell.length_b   1.000
_cell.length_c   1.000
_cell.angle_alpha   90.00
_cell.angle_beta   90.00
_cell.angle_gamma   90.00
#
_symmetry.space_group_name_H-M   'P 1'
#
loop_
_entity.id
_entity.type
_entity.pdbx_description
1 polymer ?
#
loop_
_entity_poly.entity_id
_entity_poly.type
_entity_poly.pdbx_seq_one_letter_code
_entity_poly.pdbx_strand_id
1 'polypeptide(L)'
;MYVSYHQDDLHIWLPLDGFSYNNAEHSSIKQSPFFTIYGRNTSFDSIHISQDSPCEKLSTKLQSVQKVVKEELESEKRQFEKYADRKRTIPPDFQPGDKVFLASKNIKTKISTKKLS
;
A
#
# COMPACT_ATOMS: atom_id res chain seq x y z
N MET A 1 13.51 -13.22 -3.51
CA MET A 1 14.71 -12.47 -3.09
C MET A 1 15.30 -13.18 -1.88
N TYR A 2 16.58 -13.54 -1.89
CA TYR A 2 17.24 -14.21 -0.76
C TYR A 2 18.24 -13.22 -0.17
N VAL A 3 18.02 -12.82 1.08
CA VAL A 3 19.03 -12.07 1.85
C VAL A 3 20.07 -13.08 2.31
N SER A 4 21.36 -12.73 2.27
CA SER A 4 22.42 -13.59 2.80
C SER A 4 22.12 -14.02 4.24
N TYR A 5 22.65 -15.18 4.65
CA TYR A 5 22.38 -15.78 5.96
C TYR A 5 22.64 -14.81 7.13
N HIS A 6 23.61 -13.91 6.97
CA HIS A 6 23.97 -12.90 7.97
C HIS A 6 23.17 -11.59 7.90
N GLN A 7 22.31 -11.42 6.88
CA GLN A 7 21.50 -10.21 6.67
C GLN A 7 22.28 -8.92 6.37
N ASP A 8 23.56 -9.01 6.04
CA ASP A 8 24.44 -7.87 5.85
C ASP A 8 24.20 -7.13 4.51
N ASP A 9 23.60 -7.82 3.53
CA ASP A 9 23.40 -7.28 2.17
C ASP A 9 22.08 -6.53 2.00
N LEU A 10 21.31 -6.33 3.07
CA LEU A 10 19.99 -5.67 3.02
C LEU A 10 20.07 -4.29 2.34
N HIS A 11 21.14 -3.55 2.60
CA HIS A 11 21.38 -2.23 2.03
C HIS A 11 21.53 -2.22 0.50
N ILE A 12 21.98 -3.33 -0.10
CA ILE A 12 22.09 -3.51 -1.55
C ILE A 12 20.73 -3.84 -2.16
N TRP A 13 19.94 -4.65 -1.46
CA TRP A 13 18.68 -5.18 -1.98
C TRP A 13 17.50 -4.22 -1.80
N LEU A 14 17.47 -3.40 -0.75
CA LEU A 14 16.38 -2.47 -0.47
C LEU A 14 16.03 -1.54 -1.64
N PRO A 15 17.01 -0.87 -2.31
CA PRO A 15 16.71 -0.04 -3.47
C PRO A 15 16.12 -0.83 -4.64
N LEU A 16 16.63 -2.05 -4.89
CA LEU A 16 16.17 -2.91 -5.99
C LEU A 16 14.77 -3.46 -5.73
N ASP A 17 14.48 -3.86 -4.49
CA ASP A 17 13.15 -4.33 -4.07
C ASP A 17 12.13 -3.20 -4.19
N GLY A 18 12.45 -2.02 -3.67
CA GLY A 18 11.58 -0.83 -3.80
C GLY A 18 11.32 -0.46 -5.26
N PHE A 19 12.35 -0.51 -6.12
CA PHE A 19 12.18 -0.27 -7.56
C PHE A 19 11.29 -1.33 -8.22
N SER A 20 11.49 -2.61 -7.90
CA SER A 20 10.73 -3.71 -8.48
C SER A 20 9.26 -3.66 -8.04
N TYR A 21 9.04 -3.40 -6.75
CA TYR A 21 7.71 -3.20 -6.18
C TYR A 21 6.97 -2.02 -6.82
N ASN A 22 7.64 -0.87 -7.01
CA ASN A 22 7.03 0.32 -7.61
C ASN A 22 6.76 0.19 -9.12
N ASN A 23 7.39 -0.77 -9.81
CA ASN A 23 7.12 -1.10 -11.21
C ASN A 23 6.14 -2.26 -11.40
N ALA A 24 5.93 -3.08 -10.38
CA ALA A 24 5.00 -4.20 -10.42
C ALA A 24 3.55 -3.70 -10.33
N GLU A 25 2.63 -4.44 -10.94
CA GLU A 25 1.20 -4.17 -10.81
C GLU A 25 0.74 -4.44 -9.37
N HIS A 26 0.13 -3.43 -8.75
CA HIS A 26 -0.41 -3.58 -7.41
C HIS A 26 -1.85 -4.09 -7.45
N SER A 27 -2.17 -5.15 -6.71
CA SER A 27 -3.46 -5.85 -6.79
C SER A 27 -4.68 -4.96 -6.55
N SER A 28 -4.56 -3.93 -5.71
CA SER A 28 -5.66 -3.00 -5.40
C SER A 28 -5.82 -1.82 -6.36
N ILE A 29 -4.80 -1.55 -7.20
CA ILE A 29 -4.74 -0.38 -8.10
C ILE A 29 -4.67 -0.84 -9.58
N LYS A 30 -4.52 -2.16 -9.81
CA LYS A 30 -4.35 -2.84 -11.11
C LYS A 30 -3.36 -2.16 -12.07
N GLN A 31 -2.45 -1.37 -11.50
CA GLN A 31 -1.43 -0.58 -12.16
C GLN A 31 -0.23 -0.51 -11.23
N SER A 32 0.93 -0.15 -11.78
CA SER A 32 2.11 0.10 -10.95
C SER A 32 2.05 1.50 -10.30
N PRO A 33 2.59 1.67 -9.08
CA PRO A 33 2.72 2.98 -8.45
C PRO A 33 3.43 4.02 -9.34
N PHE A 34 4.50 3.64 -10.04
CA PHE A 34 5.18 4.55 -10.95
C PHE A 34 4.33 4.96 -12.14
N PHE A 35 3.50 4.06 -12.68
CA PHE A 35 2.58 4.40 -13.74
C PHE A 35 1.51 5.40 -13.27
N THR A 36 0.99 5.25 -12.07
CA THR A 36 -0.01 6.20 -11.52
C THR A 36 0.57 7.60 -11.28
N ILE A 37 1.83 7.70 -10.88
CA ILE A 37 2.47 8.99 -10.56
C ILE A 37 3.03 9.65 -11.83
N TYR A 38 3.73 8.89 -12.67
CA TYR A 38 4.49 9.42 -13.81
C TYR A 38 3.84 9.14 -15.18
N GLY A 39 2.77 8.34 -15.22
CA GLY A 39 2.09 7.96 -16.46
C GLY A 39 2.89 6.95 -17.31
N ARG A 40 3.96 6.37 -16.72
CA ARG A 40 4.87 5.40 -17.33
C ARG A 40 5.57 4.54 -16.27
N ASN A 41 5.93 3.31 -16.64
CA ASN A 41 6.87 2.50 -15.86
C ASN A 41 8.30 2.99 -16.10
N THR A 42 9.14 2.87 -15.08
CA THR A 42 10.55 3.27 -15.15
C THR A 42 11.40 2.09 -15.59
N SER A 43 12.32 2.30 -16.54
CA SER A 43 13.38 1.34 -16.87
C SER A 43 14.67 1.75 -16.15
N PHE A 44 15.56 0.78 -15.88
CA PHE A 44 16.92 1.07 -15.42
C PHE A 44 17.72 1.87 -16.46
N ASP A 45 17.46 1.62 -17.75
CA ASP A 45 18.01 2.39 -18.85
C ASP A 45 17.20 3.69 -19.05
N SER A 46 17.56 4.71 -18.29
CA SER A 46 16.95 6.05 -18.33
C SER A 46 17.43 6.92 -19.51
N ILE A 47 17.96 6.31 -20.58
CA ILE A 47 18.60 7.02 -21.70
C ILE A 47 17.57 7.56 -22.73
N HIS A 48 16.34 7.05 -22.75
CA HIS A 48 15.32 7.47 -23.72
C HIS A 48 14.11 8.11 -23.06
N ILE A 49 14.31 9.27 -22.41
CA ILE A 49 13.20 10.20 -22.17
C ILE A 49 12.97 10.92 -23.50
N SER A 50 11.97 10.52 -24.27
CA SER A 50 11.54 11.36 -25.40
C SER A 50 11.02 12.67 -24.81
N GLN A 51 11.67 13.78 -25.16
CA GLN A 51 11.33 15.12 -24.66
C GLN A 51 10.02 15.65 -25.29
N ASP A 52 9.33 14.85 -26.10
CA ASP A 52 8.40 15.35 -27.12
C ASP A 52 6.91 15.18 -26.77
N SER A 53 6.55 14.84 -25.53
CA SER A 53 5.13 14.86 -25.15
C SER A 53 4.75 16.23 -24.57
N PRO A 54 3.86 17.00 -25.23
CA PRO A 54 3.38 18.27 -24.70
C PRO A 54 2.83 18.06 -23.29
N CYS A 55 3.24 18.92 -22.35
CA CYS A 55 2.90 18.83 -20.92
C CYS A 55 1.39 18.63 -20.67
N GLU A 56 0.54 19.26 -21.49
CA GLU A 56 -0.92 19.14 -21.42
C GLU A 56 -1.44 17.72 -21.71
N LYS A 57 -0.87 17.02 -22.70
CA LYS A 57 -1.26 15.64 -23.03
C LYS A 57 -0.86 14.67 -21.92
N LEU A 58 0.29 14.91 -21.28
CA LEU A 58 0.72 14.12 -20.13
C LEU A 58 -0.17 14.39 -18.92
N SER A 59 -0.51 15.65 -18.65
CA SER A 59 -1.38 16.04 -17.53
C SER A 59 -2.78 15.42 -17.64
N THR A 60 -3.41 15.52 -18.82
CA THR A 60 -4.73 14.91 -19.08
C THR A 60 -4.70 13.38 -18.95
N LYS A 61 -3.63 12.74 -19.43
CA LYS A 61 -3.40 11.29 -19.24
C LYS A 61 -3.23 10.93 -17.76
N LEU A 62 -2.48 11.71 -17.00
CA LEU A 62 -2.29 11.46 -15.57
C LEU A 62 -3.60 11.60 -14.80
N GLN A 63 -4.39 12.63 -15.10
CA GLN A 63 -5.70 12.82 -14.48
C GLN A 63 -6.65 11.65 -14.77
N SER A 64 -6.65 11.12 -15.99
CA SER A 64 -7.49 9.96 -16.33
C SER A 64 -7.04 8.70 -15.60
N VAL A 65 -5.73 8.43 -15.54
CA VAL A 65 -5.16 7.30 -14.78
C VAL A 65 -5.50 7.42 -13.30
N GLN A 66 -5.31 8.59 -12.70
CA GLN A 66 -5.62 8.84 -11.28
C GLN A 66 -7.10 8.64 -10.97
N LYS A 67 -8.00 9.01 -11.90
CA LYS A 67 -9.44 8.77 -11.75
C LYS A 67 -9.75 7.28 -11.69
N VAL A 68 -9.20 6.48 -12.61
CA VAL A 68 -9.38 5.01 -12.64
C VAL A 68 -8.85 4.38 -11.36
N VAL A 69 -7.62 4.74 -10.95
CA VAL A 69 -7.02 4.25 -9.70
C VAL A 69 -7.90 4.54 -8.49
N LYS A 70 -8.50 5.73 -8.43
CA LYS A 70 -9.40 6.10 -7.33
C LYS A 70 -10.64 5.20 -7.29
N GLU A 71 -11.26 4.95 -8.44
CA GLU A 71 -12.44 4.08 -8.55
C GLU A 71 -12.11 2.63 -8.14
N GLU A 72 -10.96 2.11 -8.55
CA GLU A 72 -10.51 0.76 -8.16
C GLU A 72 -10.22 0.66 -6.66
N LEU A 73 -9.54 1.64 -6.07
CA LEU A 73 -9.28 1.68 -4.62
C LEU A 73 -10.59 1.73 -3.81
N GLU A 74 -11.59 2.47 -4.28
CA GLU A 74 -12.91 2.51 -3.64
C GLU A 74 -13.61 1.14 -3.75
N SER A 75 -13.50 0.46 -4.88
CA SER A 75 -14.05 -0.89 -5.09
C SER A 75 -13.38 -1.91 -4.16
N GLU A 76 -12.05 -1.94 -4.11
CA GLU A 76 -11.28 -2.85 -3.27
C GLU A 76 -11.52 -2.58 -1.78
N LYS A 77 -11.65 -1.31 -1.37
CA LYS A 77 -12.06 -0.96 -0.01
C LYS A 77 -13.42 -1.58 0.35
N ARG A 78 -14.40 -1.51 -0.54
CA ARG A 78 -15.73 -2.14 -0.33
C ARG A 78 -15.62 -3.67 -0.26
N GLN A 79 -14.73 -4.28 -1.04
CA GLN A 79 -14.48 -5.72 -0.94
C GLN A 79 -13.87 -6.07 0.41
N PHE A 80 -12.84 -5.35 0.87
CA PHE A 80 -12.23 -5.57 2.18
C PHE A 80 -13.22 -5.39 3.32
N GLU A 81 -14.08 -4.37 3.25
CA GLU A 81 -15.18 -4.17 4.20
C GLU A 81 -16.12 -5.40 4.23
N LYS A 82 -16.58 -5.85 3.06
CA LYS A 82 -17.43 -7.05 2.96
C LYS A 82 -16.76 -8.29 3.54
N TYR A 83 -15.46 -8.48 3.34
CA TYR A 83 -14.74 -9.63 3.90
C TYR A 83 -14.49 -9.51 5.41
N ALA A 84 -14.21 -8.30 5.90
CA ALA A 84 -14.04 -8.03 7.32
C ALA A 84 -15.36 -8.22 8.07
N ASP A 85 -16.45 -7.68 7.53
CA ASP A 85 -17.78 -7.73 8.14
C ASP A 85 -18.35 -9.15 8.20
N ARG A 86 -17.98 -10.05 7.27
CA ARG A 86 -18.37 -11.48 7.34
C ARG A 86 -18.01 -12.15 8.67
N LYS A 87 -16.91 -11.75 9.30
CA LYS A 87 -16.44 -12.30 10.57
C LYS A 87 -16.70 -11.37 11.75
N ARG A 88 -17.36 -10.22 11.51
CA ARG A 88 -17.63 -9.24 12.53
C ARG A 88 -18.86 -9.67 13.33
N THR A 89 -18.69 -9.78 14.64
CA THR A 89 -19.81 -9.96 15.56
C THR A 89 -20.46 -8.61 15.85
N ILE A 90 -21.77 -8.60 16.05
CA ILE A 90 -22.49 -7.42 16.52
C ILE A 90 -21.83 -6.97 17.83
N PRO A 91 -21.31 -5.75 17.91
CA PRO A 91 -20.74 -5.26 19.15
C PRO A 91 -21.86 -5.10 20.19
N PRO A 92 -21.57 -5.36 21.48
CA PRO A 92 -22.47 -4.96 22.56
C PRO A 92 -22.77 -3.45 22.50
N ASP A 93 -23.93 -3.06 23.01
CA ASP A 93 -24.29 -1.65 23.11
C ASP A 93 -23.52 -1.02 24.29
N PHE A 94 -22.44 -0.29 23.98
CA PHE A 94 -21.57 0.31 24.98
C PHE A 94 -22.02 1.74 25.28
N GLN A 95 -22.12 2.07 26.57
CA GLN A 95 -22.38 3.42 27.04
C GLN A 95 -21.08 4.13 27.42
N PRO A 96 -21.02 5.47 27.29
CA PRO A 96 -19.88 6.23 27.78
C PRO A 96 -19.60 5.93 29.27
N GLY A 97 -18.41 5.42 29.57
CA GLY A 97 -18.01 5.02 30.93
C GLY A 97 -17.87 3.51 31.14
N ASP A 98 -18.36 2.70 30.20
CA ASP A 98 -18.22 1.24 30.26
C ASP A 98 -16.75 0.80 30.13
N LYS A 99 -16.38 -0.20 30.92
CA LYS A 99 -15.05 -0.81 30.88
C LYS A 99 -15.10 -2.08 30.05
N VAL A 100 -14.25 -2.18 29.04
CA VAL A 100 -14.13 -3.35 28.17
C VAL A 100 -12.77 -4.04 28.34
N PHE A 101 -12.77 -5.36 28.30
CA PHE A 101 -11.53 -6.13 28.25
C PHE A 101 -10.97 -6.11 26.84
N LEU A 102 -9.72 -5.64 26.71
CA LEU A 102 -9.03 -5.53 25.42
C LEU A 102 -7.98 -6.63 25.31
N ALA A 103 -8.06 -7.45 24.27
CA ALA A 103 -7.01 -8.43 24.00
C ALA A 103 -5.73 -7.71 23.54
N SER A 104 -4.67 -7.76 24.36
CA SER A 104 -3.39 -7.10 24.09
C SER A 104 -2.53 -7.81 23.04
N LYS A 105 -2.94 -8.99 22.56
CA LYS A 105 -2.15 -9.88 21.69
C LYS A 105 -1.58 -9.18 20.45
N ASN A 106 -2.34 -8.26 19.86
CA ASN A 106 -1.96 -7.55 18.61
C ASN A 106 -1.77 -6.04 18.82
N ILE A 107 -1.72 -5.57 20.06
CA ILE A 107 -1.61 -4.15 20.38
C ILE A 107 -0.16 -3.86 20.74
N LYS A 108 0.53 -3.15 19.84
CA LYS A 108 1.89 -2.66 20.10
C LYS A 108 1.80 -1.45 21.03
N THR A 109 2.04 -1.66 22.32
CA THR A 109 2.21 -0.57 23.27
C THR A 109 3.62 0.00 23.17
N LYS A 110 3.78 1.30 23.41
CA LYS A 110 5.10 1.94 23.52
C LYS A 110 5.97 1.37 24.65
N ILE A 111 5.35 0.61 25.56
CA ILE A 111 5.99 -0.01 26.71
C ILE A 111 6.08 -1.51 26.44
N SER A 112 7.30 -2.07 26.51
CA SER A 112 7.61 -3.47 26.19
C SER A 112 7.11 -4.49 27.23
N THR A 113 6.68 -4.04 28.40
CA THR A 113 6.22 -4.93 29.45
C THR A 113 4.72 -5.14 29.36
N LYS A 114 4.27 -6.39 29.23
CA LYS A 114 2.88 -6.76 29.50
C LYS A 114 2.58 -6.39 30.95
N LYS A 115 1.60 -5.52 31.19
CA LYS A 115 1.00 -5.45 32.54
C LYS A 115 0.30 -6.80 32.77
N LEU A 116 0.82 -7.56 33.73
CA LEU A 116 0.20 -8.79 34.21
C LEU A 116 -1.18 -8.44 34.75
N SER A 117 -2.21 -9.08 34.19
CA SER A 117 -3.51 -9.25 34.83
C SER A 117 -3.45 -10.48 35.71
#